data_AF-A0AAD0M4D0-F1
#
_entry.id   AF-A0AAD0M4D0-F1
#
_cell.length_a   1.000
_cell.length_b   1.000
_cell.length_c   1.000
_cell.angle_alpha   90.00
_cell.angle_beta   90.00
_cell.angle_gamma   90.00
#
_symmetry.space_group_name_H-M   'P 1'
#
loop_
_entity.id
_entity.type
_entity.pdbx_description
1 polymer ?
#
loop_
_entity_poly.entity_id
_entity_poly.type
_entity_poly.pdbx_seq_one_letter_code
_entity_poly.pdbx_strand_id
1 'polypeptide(L)'
;MAREKNPLVGKNPEETLLLNLGHEILNFRHDFPKTSLKHTFILGVYGSSTFGLMPSNGQVYLGIPKRFYDLFKSAKWLYAARVEGQAGLFLVMQIGAGESSHPVGIRIFIRTKRLMALGEEVKVLRAVPMDRHGITRENDILQGFTLKLMQVKQYVWEIEAEADDDF
;
A
#
# COMPACT_ATOMS: atom_id res chain seq x y z
N MET A 1 -3.58 -28.55 -11.31
CA MET A 1 -3.55 -28.71 -9.84
C MET A 1 -3.18 -27.37 -9.22
N ALA A 2 -4.14 -26.64 -8.68
CA ALA A 2 -3.88 -25.39 -7.99
C ALA A 2 -3.18 -25.75 -6.66
N ARG A 3 -1.90 -25.42 -6.51
CA ARG A 3 -1.25 -25.46 -5.20
C ARG A 3 -2.04 -24.53 -4.29
N GLU A 4 -2.71 -25.08 -3.28
CA GLU A 4 -2.98 -24.33 -2.05
C GLU A 4 -1.61 -23.93 -1.50
N LYS A 5 -1.12 -22.78 -1.95
CA LYS A 5 0.09 -22.19 -1.38
C LYS A 5 -0.31 -21.70 -0.01
N ASN A 6 0.10 -22.45 1.02
CA ASN A 6 0.10 -21.94 2.38
C ASN A 6 0.71 -20.52 2.36
N PRO A 7 0.11 -19.54 3.05
CA PRO A 7 0.64 -18.19 3.09
C PRO A 7 2.06 -18.22 3.65
N LEU A 8 2.97 -17.48 3.00
CA LEU A 8 4.33 -17.31 3.53
C LEU A 8 4.24 -16.50 4.82
N VAL A 9 5.00 -16.86 5.85
CA VAL A 9 4.97 -16.20 7.17
C VAL A 9 6.31 -15.51 7.42
N GLY A 10 6.26 -14.20 7.67
CA GLY A 10 7.41 -13.38 8.05
C GLY A 10 7.52 -13.19 9.57
N LYS A 11 8.46 -12.37 10.03
CA LYS A 11 8.66 -12.10 11.47
C LYS A 11 7.58 -11.18 12.06
N ASN A 12 6.96 -10.36 11.21
CA ASN A 12 5.88 -9.44 11.57
C ASN A 12 4.81 -9.41 10.46
N PRO A 13 3.64 -8.79 10.70
CA PRO A 13 2.57 -8.70 9.70
C PRO A 13 2.97 -8.00 8.40
N GLU A 14 3.82 -6.99 8.47
CA GLU A 14 4.29 -6.21 7.31
C GLU A 14 5.16 -7.06 6.39
N GLU A 15 6.13 -7.78 6.94
CA GLU A 15 6.98 -8.71 6.21
C GLU A 15 6.15 -9.86 5.64
N THR A 16 5.20 -10.38 6.41
CA THR A 16 4.25 -11.40 5.94
C THR A 16 3.45 -10.90 4.75
N LEU A 17 2.92 -9.67 4.82
CA LEU A 17 2.19 -9.04 3.71
C LEU A 17 3.08 -8.91 2.47
N LEU A 18 4.31 -8.40 2.62
CA LEU A 18 5.26 -8.25 1.52
C LEU A 18 5.63 -9.58 0.87
N LEU A 19 5.88 -10.62 1.67
CA LEU A 19 6.18 -11.97 1.16
C LEU A 19 5.01 -12.52 0.31
N ASN A 20 3.77 -12.33 0.77
CA ASN A 20 2.59 -12.81 0.05
C ASN A 20 2.28 -11.96 -1.20
N LEU A 21 2.64 -10.68 -1.22
CA LEU A 21 2.54 -9.82 -2.41
C LEU A 21 3.75 -9.94 -3.35
N GLY A 22 4.85 -10.56 -2.92
CA GLY A 22 6.15 -10.53 -3.61
C GLY A 22 6.12 -10.95 -5.07
N HIS A 23 5.28 -11.93 -5.43
CA HIS A 23 5.12 -12.41 -6.82
C HIS A 23 4.50 -11.38 -7.78
N GLU A 24 3.81 -10.38 -7.25
CA GLU A 24 3.18 -9.29 -8.03
C GLU A 24 4.03 -8.02 -8.05
N ILE A 25 5.11 -7.94 -7.26
CA ILE A 25 5.93 -6.72 -7.19
C ILE A 25 6.88 -6.67 -8.40
N LEU A 26 6.73 -5.66 -9.27
CA LEU A 26 7.41 -5.59 -10.58
C LEU A 26 8.94 -5.41 -10.50
N ASN A 27 9.48 -4.99 -9.36
CA ASN A 27 10.92 -4.77 -9.17
C ASN A 27 11.72 -6.06 -8.89
N PHE A 28 11.12 -7.25 -9.03
CA PHE A 28 11.79 -8.53 -8.80
C PHE A 28 12.12 -9.28 -10.10
N ARG A 29 13.30 -9.01 -10.68
CA ARG A 29 14.03 -9.98 -11.54
C ARG A 29 14.96 -10.84 -10.67
N HIS A 30 15.36 -12.02 -11.16
CA HIS A 30 16.01 -13.07 -10.38
C HIS A 30 17.48 -12.78 -9.97
N ASP A 31 18.08 -11.73 -10.53
CA ASP A 31 19.49 -11.31 -10.38
C ASP A 31 19.65 -10.02 -9.55
N PHE A 32 18.64 -9.63 -8.78
CA PHE A 32 18.56 -8.29 -8.22
C PHE A 32 19.43 -8.08 -6.95
N PRO A 33 20.27 -7.03 -6.89
CA PRO A 33 21.08 -6.73 -5.72
C PRO A 33 20.21 -6.15 -4.60
N LYS A 34 20.20 -6.82 -3.45
CA LYS A 34 19.36 -6.54 -2.27
C LYS A 34 19.59 -5.17 -1.60
N THR A 35 20.45 -4.32 -2.17
CA THR A 35 21.00 -3.12 -1.52
C THR A 35 20.47 -1.79 -2.10
N SER A 36 19.74 -1.78 -3.23
CA SER A 36 19.35 -0.52 -3.90
C SER A 36 17.83 -0.29 -4.15
N LEU A 37 16.94 -0.79 -3.29
CA LEU A 37 15.49 -0.52 -3.34
C LEU A 37 14.97 -0.24 -1.94
N LYS A 38 15.40 0.84 -1.28
CA LYS A 38 15.34 0.81 0.19
C LYS A 38 13.94 0.89 0.80
N HIS A 39 12.95 1.54 0.18
CA HIS A 39 11.66 1.76 0.87
C HIS A 39 10.37 1.64 0.05
N THR A 40 10.37 1.56 -1.29
CA THR A 40 9.10 1.52 -2.06
C THR A 40 8.97 0.30 -2.97
N PHE A 41 7.89 -0.45 -2.79
CA PHE A 41 7.51 -1.61 -3.59
C PHE A 41 6.42 -1.24 -4.60
N ILE A 42 6.60 -1.59 -5.87
CA ILE A 42 5.63 -1.31 -6.93
C ILE A 42 4.84 -2.58 -7.24
N LEU A 43 3.55 -2.57 -6.92
CA LEU A 43 2.67 -3.67 -7.29
C LEU A 43 2.35 -3.61 -8.78
N GLY A 44 2.41 -4.75 -9.45
CA GLY A 44 2.12 -4.88 -10.87
C GLY A 44 0.69 -4.50 -11.21
N VAL A 45 0.42 -4.34 -12.51
CA VAL A 45 -0.91 -3.94 -12.97
C VAL A 45 -1.99 -4.94 -12.56
N TYR A 46 -1.67 -6.25 -12.61
CA TYR A 46 -2.56 -7.32 -12.17
C TYR A 46 -2.75 -7.34 -10.65
N GLY A 47 -1.67 -7.35 -9.85
CA GLY A 47 -1.77 -7.23 -8.40
C GLY A 47 -2.55 -5.99 -7.96
N SER A 48 -2.30 -4.84 -8.59
CA SER A 48 -2.97 -3.57 -8.31
C SER A 48 -4.46 -3.61 -8.63
N SER A 49 -4.89 -4.31 -9.69
CA SER A 49 -6.31 -4.39 -10.06
C SER A 49 -7.15 -5.19 -9.07
N THR A 50 -6.51 -5.96 -8.18
CA THR A 50 -7.19 -6.64 -7.07
C THR A 50 -7.60 -5.68 -5.95
N PHE A 51 -7.12 -4.44 -5.95
CA PHE A 51 -7.51 -3.40 -4.99
C PHE A 51 -8.61 -2.52 -5.59
N GLY A 52 -9.63 -2.22 -4.78
CA GLY A 52 -10.72 -1.33 -5.15
C GLY A 52 -10.49 0.08 -4.60
N LEU A 53 -10.88 1.11 -5.35
CA LEU A 53 -10.99 2.47 -4.82
C LEU A 53 -12.34 3.05 -5.24
N MET A 54 -13.20 3.32 -4.27
CA MET A 54 -14.58 3.75 -4.53
C MET A 54 -14.98 4.91 -3.60
N PRO A 55 -15.29 6.10 -4.14
CA PRO A 55 -15.96 7.14 -3.38
C PRO A 55 -17.44 6.78 -3.18
N SER A 56 -17.97 6.93 -1.96
CA SER A 56 -19.38 6.72 -1.63
C SER A 56 -19.75 7.47 -0.35
N ASN A 57 -20.88 8.19 -0.37
CA ASN A 57 -21.43 8.91 0.80
C ASN A 57 -20.44 9.84 1.52
N GLY A 58 -19.63 10.59 0.75
CA GLY A 58 -18.62 11.50 1.31
C GLY A 58 -17.39 10.82 1.90
N GLN A 59 -17.28 9.50 1.78
CA GLN A 59 -16.14 8.70 2.20
C GLN A 59 -15.49 8.01 1.00
N VAL A 60 -14.20 7.71 1.09
CA VAL A 60 -13.49 6.94 0.07
C VAL A 60 -13.07 5.61 0.66
N TYR A 61 -13.47 4.54 0.00
CA TYR A 61 -13.20 3.18 0.39
C TYR A 61 -12.03 2.61 -0.40
N LEU A 62 -11.08 2.02 0.31
CA LEU A 62 -10.01 1.21 -0.25
C LEU A 62 -10.37 -0.27 -0.04
N GLY A 63 -10.84 -0.93 -1.09
CA GLY A 63 -11.18 -2.35 -1.06
C GLY A 63 -9.92 -3.21 -1.11
N ILE A 64 -9.71 -4.02 -0.08
CA ILE A 64 -8.56 -4.93 0.05
C ILE A 64 -9.05 -6.37 -0.17
N PRO A 65 -8.40 -7.19 -1.02
CA PRO A 65 -8.76 -8.59 -1.16
C PRO A 65 -8.83 -9.31 0.20
N LYS A 66 -9.93 -10.00 0.46
CA LYS A 66 -10.20 -10.66 1.75
C LYS A 66 -9.05 -11.55 2.24
N ARG A 67 -8.37 -12.24 1.32
CA ARG A 67 -7.19 -13.09 1.62
C ARG A 67 -6.01 -12.34 2.26
N PHE A 68 -5.91 -11.03 2.05
CA PHE A 68 -4.85 -10.20 2.61
C PHE A 68 -5.37 -9.28 3.71
N TYR A 69 -6.68 -9.18 3.90
CA TYR A 69 -7.29 -8.15 4.73
C TYR A 69 -6.82 -8.20 6.19
N ASP A 70 -6.77 -9.40 6.79
CA ASP A 70 -6.35 -9.52 8.19
C ASP A 70 -4.89 -9.11 8.38
N LEU A 71 -4.00 -9.51 7.46
CA LEU A 71 -2.60 -9.06 7.43
C LEU A 71 -2.53 -7.55 7.27
N PHE A 72 -3.31 -7.01 6.34
CA PHE A 72 -3.41 -5.58 6.08
C PHE A 72 -3.87 -4.83 7.33
N LYS A 73 -4.90 -5.30 8.02
CA LYS A 73 -5.44 -4.69 9.24
C LYS A 73 -4.44 -4.73 10.40
N SER A 74 -3.62 -5.76 10.48
CA SER A 74 -2.61 -5.93 11.53
C SER A 74 -1.28 -5.18 11.28
N ALA A 75 -1.06 -4.70 10.06
CA ALA A 75 0.13 -3.93 9.71
C ALA A 75 0.09 -2.51 10.30
N LYS A 76 1.26 -1.98 10.66
CA LYS A 76 1.47 -0.64 11.20
C LYS A 76 1.51 0.40 10.09
N TRP A 77 0.34 0.76 9.58
CA TRP A 77 0.20 1.83 8.60
C TRP A 77 0.47 3.20 9.21
N LEU A 78 1.27 3.99 8.52
CA LEU A 78 1.53 5.39 8.84
C LEU A 78 0.51 6.29 8.13
N TYR A 79 0.37 6.11 6.82
CA TYR A 79 -0.58 6.86 5.97
C TYR A 79 -0.69 6.23 4.57
N ALA A 80 -1.70 6.63 3.82
CA ALA A 80 -1.75 6.50 2.38
C ALA A 80 -1.39 7.85 1.75
N ALA A 81 -0.62 7.85 0.66
CA ALA A 81 -0.20 9.06 -0.03
C ALA A 81 -0.59 9.04 -1.50
N ARG A 82 -1.18 10.15 -1.93
CA ARG A 82 -1.33 10.53 -3.32
C ARG A 82 -0.21 11.50 -3.65
N VAL A 83 0.66 11.11 -4.59
CA VAL A 83 1.68 12.01 -5.13
C VAL A 83 1.08 12.81 -6.27
N GLU A 84 1.26 14.13 -6.24
CA GLU A 84 0.77 15.01 -7.29
C GLU A 84 1.32 14.60 -8.66
N GLY A 85 0.47 14.61 -9.70
CA GLY A 85 0.87 14.23 -11.07
C GLY A 85 1.13 12.73 -11.30
N GLN A 86 1.23 11.90 -10.26
CA GLN A 86 1.54 10.48 -10.43
C GLN A 86 0.31 9.57 -10.37
N ALA A 87 0.34 8.50 -11.15
CA ALA A 87 -0.63 7.41 -11.02
C ALA A 87 -0.33 6.56 -9.79
N GLY A 88 -1.37 6.10 -9.12
CA GLY A 88 -1.26 5.20 -7.99
C GLY A 88 -1.38 5.85 -6.62
N LEU A 89 -1.72 5.00 -5.67
CA LEU A 89 -1.80 5.32 -4.25
C LEU A 89 -0.68 4.56 -3.56
N PHE A 90 0.09 5.22 -2.72
CA PHE A 90 1.17 4.60 -1.98
C PHE A 90 0.70 4.36 -0.55
N LEU A 91 0.75 3.11 -0.12
CA LEU A 91 0.34 2.69 1.20
C LEU A 91 1.61 2.56 2.03
N VAL A 92 1.78 3.41 3.03
CA VAL A 92 3.02 3.57 3.79
C VAL A 92 2.85 2.94 5.16
N MET A 93 3.75 2.01 5.50
CA MET A 93 3.77 1.29 6.77
C MET A 93 5.18 1.31 7.39
N GLN A 94 5.27 1.08 8.70
CA GLN A 94 6.54 0.91 9.40
C GLN A 94 6.94 -0.56 9.40
N ILE A 95 8.15 -0.90 8.95
CA ILE A 95 8.73 -2.24 9.08
C ILE A 95 9.94 -2.19 10.02
N GLY A 96 10.31 -3.34 10.59
CA GLY A 96 11.43 -3.47 11.53
C GLY A 96 11.03 -3.26 12.98
N ALA A 97 11.99 -3.32 13.89
CA ALA A 97 11.79 -3.18 15.33
C ALA A 97 12.90 -2.34 15.99
N GLY A 98 12.53 -1.54 16.99
CA GLY A 98 13.46 -0.64 17.67
C GLY A 98 14.17 0.31 16.72
N GLU A 99 15.49 0.43 16.85
CA GLU A 99 16.33 1.31 16.04
C GLU A 99 16.41 0.92 14.56
N SER A 100 16.06 -0.33 14.22
CA SER A 100 16.00 -0.78 12.82
C SER A 100 14.68 -0.42 12.12
N SER A 101 13.74 0.21 12.83
CA SER A 101 12.42 0.51 12.26
C SER A 101 12.48 1.65 11.23
N HIS A 102 11.87 1.42 10.07
CA HIS A 102 11.88 2.38 8.97
C HIS A 102 10.59 2.30 8.15
N PRO A 103 10.17 3.40 7.49
CA PRO A 103 8.98 3.39 6.64
C PRO A 103 9.23 2.61 5.35
N VAL A 104 8.19 1.96 4.84
CA VAL A 104 8.13 1.39 3.50
C VAL A 104 6.78 1.69 2.84
N GLY A 105 6.78 1.92 1.53
CA GLY A 105 5.61 2.18 0.71
C GLY A 105 5.28 1.00 -0.22
N ILE A 106 3.99 0.71 -0.39
CA ILE A 106 3.49 -0.16 -1.45
C ILE A 106 2.67 0.71 -2.42
N ARG A 107 3.15 0.87 -3.65
CA ARG A 107 2.41 1.58 -4.70
C ARG A 107 1.43 0.63 -5.36
N ILE A 108 0.14 0.91 -5.20
CA ILE A 108 -0.93 0.30 -5.99
C ILE A 108 -1.27 1.21 -7.17
N PHE A 109 -1.34 0.64 -8.38
CA PHE A 109 -1.67 1.41 -9.57
C PHE A 109 -3.14 1.83 -9.60
N ILE A 110 -3.38 3.13 -9.67
CA ILE A 110 -4.69 3.75 -9.83
C ILE A 110 -4.53 4.86 -10.85
N ARG A 111 -5.40 4.90 -11.86
CA ARG A 111 -5.33 5.91 -12.92
C ARG A 111 -5.37 7.32 -12.32
N THR A 112 -4.48 8.20 -12.77
CA THR A 112 -4.35 9.58 -12.27
C THR A 112 -5.68 10.33 -12.26
N LYS A 113 -6.51 10.18 -13.31
CA LYS A 113 -7.85 10.79 -13.37
C LYS A 113 -8.77 10.37 -12.21
N ARG A 114 -8.72 9.10 -11.78
CA ARG A 114 -9.52 8.62 -10.64
C ARG A 114 -9.01 9.18 -9.31
N LEU A 115 -7.70 9.32 -9.16
CA LEU A 115 -7.10 9.92 -7.96
C LEU A 115 -7.41 11.42 -7.88
N MET A 116 -7.34 12.14 -9.00
CA MET A 116 -7.72 13.54 -9.11
C MET A 116 -9.18 13.78 -8.75
N ALA A 117 -10.08 12.85 -9.13
CA ALA A 117 -11.50 12.92 -8.82
C ALA A 117 -11.84 12.74 -7.32
N LEU A 118 -10.90 12.31 -6.47
CA LEU A 118 -11.13 12.23 -5.02
C LEU A 118 -11.22 13.62 -4.36
N GLY A 119 -10.86 14.70 -5.06
CA GLY A 119 -10.79 16.03 -4.47
C GLY A 119 -9.61 16.20 -3.50
N GLU A 120 -9.40 17.42 -3.03
CA GLU A 120 -8.37 17.75 -2.04
C GLU A 120 -8.89 17.69 -0.60
N GLU A 121 -10.20 17.78 -0.45
CA GLU A 121 -10.94 17.69 0.80
C GLU A 121 -10.90 16.28 1.42
N VAL A 122 -10.69 15.24 0.62
CA VAL A 122 -10.57 13.87 1.15
C VAL A 122 -9.22 13.70 1.85
N LYS A 123 -9.26 13.62 3.18
CA LYS A 123 -8.07 13.41 4.03
C LYS A 123 -7.99 12.00 4.61
N VAL A 124 -8.93 11.12 4.27
CA VAL A 124 -9.09 9.81 4.91
C VAL A 124 -9.60 8.77 3.92
N LEU A 125 -9.04 7.56 3.98
CA LEU A 125 -9.55 6.36 3.32
C LEU A 125 -10.05 5.37 4.37
N ARG A 126 -11.15 4.67 4.08
CA ARG A 126 -11.60 3.52 4.87
C ARG A 126 -11.20 2.22 4.16
N ALA A 127 -10.27 1.48 4.73
CA ALA A 127 -9.83 0.19 4.22
C ALA A 127 -10.81 -0.91 4.65
N VAL A 128 -11.41 -1.59 3.68
CA VAL A 128 -12.48 -2.58 3.89
C VAL A 128 -12.18 -3.91 3.19
N PRO A 129 -12.66 -5.05 3.69
CA PRO A 129 -12.48 -6.33 3.02
C PRO A 129 -13.34 -6.41 1.76
N MET A 130 -12.77 -6.97 0.71
CA MET A 130 -13.42 -7.13 -0.58
C MET A 130 -13.35 -8.59 -1.02
N ASP A 131 -14.46 -9.14 -1.50
CA ASP A 131 -14.48 -10.49 -2.01
C ASP A 131 -13.83 -10.60 -3.41
N ARG A 132 -13.80 -11.83 -3.96
CA ARG A 132 -13.21 -12.10 -5.28
C ARG A 132 -13.93 -11.41 -6.45
N HIS A 133 -15.14 -10.89 -6.22
CA HIS A 133 -15.93 -10.18 -7.22
C HIS A 133 -15.75 -8.66 -7.13
N GLY A 134 -14.94 -8.18 -6.19
CA GLY A 134 -14.76 -6.76 -5.98
C GLY A 134 -15.82 -6.14 -5.07
N ILE A 135 -16.60 -6.96 -4.35
CA ILE A 135 -17.74 -6.50 -3.56
C ILE A 135 -17.39 -6.53 -2.07
N THR A 136 -17.72 -5.44 -1.37
CA THR A 136 -17.67 -5.34 0.10
C THR A 136 -19.08 -5.49 0.65
N ARG A 137 -19.29 -6.39 1.63
CA ARG A 137 -20.61 -6.55 2.29
C ARG A 137 -20.78 -5.47 3.36
N GLU A 138 -22.02 -5.10 3.70
CA GLU A 138 -22.28 -4.07 4.72
C GLU A 138 -21.61 -4.38 6.08
N ASN A 139 -21.70 -5.62 6.54
CA ASN A 139 -21.04 -6.05 7.78
C ASN A 139 -19.50 -5.94 7.70
N ASP A 140 -18.93 -6.13 6.51
CA ASP A 140 -17.49 -6.02 6.27
C ASP A 140 -17.04 -4.54 6.29
N ILE A 141 -17.90 -3.59 5.92
CA ILE A 141 -17.65 -2.15 6.05
C ILE A 141 -17.44 -1.75 7.52
N LEU A 142 -18.23 -2.33 8.43
CA LEU A 142 -18.13 -2.07 9.87
C LEU A 142 -16.80 -2.52 10.45
N GLN A 143 -16.19 -3.56 9.89
CA GLN A 143 -14.88 -4.09 10.31
C GLN A 143 -13.69 -3.29 9.77
N GLY A 144 -13.97 -2.37 8.83
CA GLY A 144 -13.03 -1.47 8.20
C GLY A 144 -12.20 -0.65 9.18
N PHE A 145 -10.98 -0.29 8.78
CA PHE A 145 -10.12 0.61 9.53
C PHE A 145 -9.75 1.83 8.70
N THR A 146 -9.29 2.88 9.38
CA THR A 146 -9.06 4.18 8.77
C THR A 146 -7.58 4.39 8.45
N LEU A 147 -7.30 4.86 7.24
CA LEU A 147 -5.99 5.32 6.80
C LEU A 147 -6.04 6.82 6.53
N LYS A 148 -5.10 7.58 7.11
CA LYS A 148 -4.92 8.99 6.75
C LYS A 148 -4.48 9.08 5.29
N LEU A 149 -5.15 9.90 4.49
CA LEU A 149 -4.76 10.22 3.11
C LEU A 149 -3.98 11.55 3.10
N MET A 150 -2.73 11.49 2.69
CA MET A 150 -1.87 12.64 2.48
C MET A 150 -1.78 12.96 1.00
N GLN A 151 -1.81 14.25 0.69
CA GLN A 151 -1.42 14.76 -0.61
C GLN A 151 0.00 15.30 -0.47
N VAL A 152 0.90 14.78 -1.28
CA VAL A 152 2.32 15.13 -1.22
C VAL A 152 2.81 15.45 -2.62
N LYS A 153 3.78 16.37 -2.73
CA LYS A 153 4.48 16.64 -4.00
C LYS A 153 5.53 15.56 -4.29
N GLN A 154 6.18 15.06 -3.24
CA GLN A 154 7.21 14.02 -3.26
C GLN A 154 7.30 13.33 -1.89
N TYR A 155 7.98 12.19 -1.78
CA TYR A 155 8.20 11.54 -0.48
C TYR A 155 9.38 12.16 0.28
N VAL A 156 9.26 12.25 1.61
CA VAL A 156 10.31 12.85 2.46
C VAL A 156 11.58 12.01 2.50
N TRP A 157 11.49 10.68 2.32
CA TRP A 157 12.67 9.79 2.26
C TRP A 157 13.27 9.64 0.85
N GLU A 158 12.71 10.32 -0.16
CA GLU A 158 13.36 10.50 -1.47
C GLU A 158 14.28 11.73 -1.46
N ILE A 159 14.22 12.54 -0.41
CA ILE A 159 15.22 13.54 -0.11
C ILE A 159 16.42 12.74 0.41
N GLU A 160 17.35 12.39 -0.48
CA GLU A 160 18.73 12.21 -0.05
C GLU A 160 19.05 13.45 0.76
N ALA A 161 19.46 13.27 2.02
CA ALA A 161 20.01 14.37 2.78
C ALA A 161 21.03 15.03 1.86
N GLU A 162 20.71 16.24 1.38
CA GLU A 162 21.73 17.09 0.79
C GLU A 162 22.83 17.08 1.84
N ALA A 163 23.98 16.53 1.45
CA ALA A 163 25.17 16.67 2.23
C ALA A 163 25.27 18.17 2.54
N ASP A 164 25.18 18.51 3.82
CA ASP A 164 25.80 19.72 4.33
C ASP A 164 27.31 19.56 4.12
N ASP A 165 27.74 19.65 2.85
CA ASP A 165 29.12 19.86 2.42
C ASP A 165 29.19 21.34 1.99
N ASP A 166 29.08 22.21 2.97
CA ASP A 166 29.58 23.58 2.90
C ASP A 166 29.89 24.03 4.34
N PHE A 167 31.04 23.60 4.87
CA PHE A 167 31.95 24.38 5.73
C PHE A 167 33.34 23.70 5.84
#